data_AF-A0A0F9AWM5-F1
#
_entry.id   AF-A0A0F9AWM5-F1
#
_cell.length_a   1.000
_cell.length_b   1.000
_cell.length_c   1.000
_cell.angle_alpha   90.00
_cell.angle_beta   90.00
_cell.angle_gamma   90.00
#
_symmetry.space_group_name_H-M   'P 1'
#
loop_
_entity.id
_entity.type
_entity.pdbx_description
1 polymer ?
#
loop_
_entity_poly.entity_id
_entity_poly.type
_entity_poly.pdbx_seq_one_letter_code
_entity_poly.pdbx_strand_id
1 'polypeptide(L)'
;MILMKINLDKLDDGLGGEWWHHIHSSNFGFSEKLADLDNYEVQQGDILIHKEMQEGERFPSIKYHVVTDKDSHVADKNEVKELLGKRLVEEIRKKSKFPYACKFAKFFKNGAAQINYNPTQHDKFPLKIVPKQHDISNIEEFFKDLKTEGKNPITPQAGDKKGVVNQWEIPSSSDKTKVYTVIKKADGTFDCTCPQFKFRKKTCKHIT
;
A
#
# COMPACT_ATOMS: atom_id res chain seq x y z
N MET A 1 10.49 -11.44 14.12
CA MET A 1 9.10 -11.69 13.70
C MET A 1 9.06 -13.11 13.17
N ILE A 2 8.03 -13.87 13.52
CA ILE A 2 7.89 -15.25 13.10
C ILE A 2 7.23 -15.23 11.72
N LEU A 3 7.89 -15.83 10.73
CA LEU A 3 7.31 -16.12 9.43
C LEU A 3 6.40 -17.34 9.57
N MET A 4 5.23 -17.30 8.97
CA MET A 4 4.32 -18.44 8.86
C MET A 4 3.90 -18.64 7.41
N LYS A 5 3.37 -19.83 7.11
CA LYS A 5 2.83 -20.16 5.79
C LYS A 5 1.31 -20.24 5.88
N ILE A 6 0.64 -19.64 4.91
CA ILE A 6 -0.82 -19.66 4.77
C ILE A 6 -1.20 -20.20 3.40
N ASN A 7 -2.28 -20.97 3.35
CA ASN A 7 -2.85 -21.46 2.09
C ASN A 7 -3.97 -20.51 1.67
N LEU A 8 -3.68 -19.63 0.72
CA LEU A 8 -4.57 -18.60 0.21
C LEU A 8 -5.79 -19.19 -0.52
N ASP A 9 -5.63 -20.34 -1.18
CA ASP A 9 -6.73 -21.03 -1.88
C ASP A 9 -7.77 -21.63 -0.93
N LYS A 10 -7.43 -21.75 0.36
CA LYS A 10 -8.32 -22.28 1.41
C LYS A 10 -8.97 -21.19 2.26
N LEU A 11 -8.67 -19.91 2.00
CA LEU A 11 -9.30 -18.81 2.71
C LEU A 11 -10.71 -18.60 2.20
N ASP A 12 -11.71 -18.91 3.03
CA ASP A 12 -13.12 -18.71 2.70
C ASP A 12 -13.54 -17.26 2.97
N ASP A 13 -13.52 -16.44 1.93
CA ASP A 13 -13.99 -15.04 1.96
C ASP A 13 -15.12 -14.74 0.96
N GLY A 14 -15.59 -15.80 0.27
CA GLY A 14 -16.62 -15.74 -0.77
C GLY A 14 -16.14 -15.29 -2.15
N LEU A 15 -14.83 -15.13 -2.38
CA LEU A 15 -14.25 -14.88 -3.71
C LEU A 15 -13.54 -16.14 -4.23
N GLY A 16 -13.62 -16.40 -5.54
CA GLY A 16 -13.06 -17.61 -6.16
C GLY A 16 -11.79 -17.41 -6.99
N GLY A 17 -11.25 -16.18 -7.04
CA GLY A 17 -10.12 -15.83 -7.89
C GLY A 17 -8.74 -16.16 -7.30
N GLU A 18 -7.70 -16.02 -8.13
CA GLU A 18 -6.29 -16.11 -7.70
C GLU A 18 -5.64 -14.72 -7.55
N TRP A 19 -6.45 -13.64 -7.62
CA TRP A 19 -5.91 -12.29 -7.64
C TRP A 19 -5.67 -11.77 -6.21
N TRP A 20 -4.49 -12.12 -5.71
CA TRP A 20 -3.99 -11.72 -4.39
C TRP A 20 -2.92 -10.64 -4.48
N HIS A 21 -2.96 -9.69 -3.54
CA HIS A 21 -1.87 -8.77 -3.19
C HIS A 21 -1.51 -8.91 -1.71
N HIS A 22 -0.31 -8.46 -1.32
CA HIS A 22 0.18 -8.53 0.06
C HIS A 22 0.83 -7.20 0.47
N ILE A 23 0.35 -6.60 1.57
CA ILE A 23 1.00 -5.49 2.27
C ILE A 23 1.81 -6.05 3.43
N HIS A 24 3.12 -5.89 3.35
CA HIS A 24 4.06 -6.22 4.43
C HIS A 24 4.00 -5.10 5.47
N SER A 25 3.18 -5.29 6.48
CA SER A 25 2.80 -4.26 7.45
C SER A 25 3.98 -3.69 8.24
N SER A 26 5.04 -4.49 8.40
CA SER A 26 6.24 -4.13 9.16
C SER A 26 7.15 -3.11 8.46
N ASN A 27 7.04 -2.96 7.14
CA ASN A 27 7.89 -2.05 6.36
C ASN A 27 7.14 -1.31 5.23
N PHE A 28 5.83 -1.49 5.11
CA PHE A 28 4.96 -0.95 4.06
C PHE A 28 5.30 -1.43 2.64
N GLY A 29 6.06 -2.53 2.52
CA GLY A 29 6.28 -3.21 1.26
C GLY A 29 5.00 -3.77 0.66
N PHE A 30 5.00 -3.93 -0.65
CA PHE A 30 3.82 -4.36 -1.39
C PHE A 30 4.15 -5.38 -2.48
N SER A 31 3.54 -6.56 -2.41
CA SER A 31 3.61 -7.59 -3.46
C SER A 31 2.32 -7.64 -4.26
N GLU A 32 2.44 -7.81 -5.57
CA GLU A 32 1.33 -8.00 -6.51
C GLU A 32 1.39 -9.39 -7.14
N LYS A 33 0.22 -10.01 -7.36
CA LYS A 33 0.07 -11.30 -8.05
C LYS A 33 0.97 -12.36 -7.43
N LEU A 34 0.57 -12.73 -6.22
CA LEU A 34 1.27 -13.69 -5.38
C LEU A 34 1.34 -15.05 -6.07
N ALA A 35 2.44 -15.78 -5.88
CA ALA A 35 2.58 -17.17 -6.31
C ALA A 35 2.63 -18.10 -5.09
N ASP A 36 2.75 -19.41 -5.33
CA ASP A 36 2.82 -20.42 -4.27
C ASP A 36 1.66 -20.29 -3.26
N LEU A 37 0.44 -20.15 -3.80
CA LEU A 37 -0.77 -19.81 -3.03
C LEU A 37 -1.06 -20.83 -1.94
N ASP A 38 -0.57 -22.06 -2.06
CA ASP A 38 -0.76 -23.11 -1.07
C ASP A 38 0.20 -23.03 0.13
N ASN A 39 1.30 -22.27 0.02
CA ASN A 39 2.39 -22.18 0.99
C ASN A 39 2.95 -20.76 1.17
N TYR A 40 2.13 -19.73 0.95
CA TYR A 40 2.58 -18.35 0.88
C TYR A 40 3.09 -17.83 2.23
N GLU A 41 4.26 -17.18 2.25
CA GLU A 41 4.88 -16.70 3.49
C GLU A 41 4.32 -15.34 3.92
N VAL A 42 3.92 -15.25 5.19
CA VAL A 42 3.35 -14.04 5.79
C VAL A 42 3.86 -13.83 7.22
N GLN A 43 3.70 -12.61 7.73
CA GLN A 43 3.96 -12.29 9.15
C GLN A 43 2.68 -11.81 9.84
N GLN A 44 2.61 -12.02 11.15
CA GLN A 44 1.52 -11.50 11.95
C GLN A 44 1.36 -9.98 11.78
N GLY A 45 0.14 -9.56 11.46
CA GLY A 45 -0.25 -8.18 11.19
C GLY A 45 -0.15 -7.76 9.74
N ASP A 46 0.40 -8.61 8.85
CA ASP A 46 0.34 -8.38 7.42
C ASP A 46 -1.09 -8.38 6.90
N ILE A 47 -1.29 -7.73 5.74
CA ILE A 47 -2.59 -7.64 5.09
C ILE A 47 -2.52 -8.35 3.74
N LEU A 48 -3.38 -9.34 3.55
CA LEU A 48 -3.63 -9.93 2.25
C LEU A 48 -4.88 -9.29 1.63
N ILE A 49 -4.84 -9.01 0.34
CA ILE A 49 -5.94 -8.39 -0.40
C ILE A 49 -6.36 -9.36 -1.50
N HIS A 50 -7.54 -9.96 -1.35
CA HIS A 50 -8.15 -10.79 -2.37
C HIS A 50 -9.08 -9.95 -3.23
N LYS A 51 -8.97 -10.10 -4.55
CA LYS A 51 -9.79 -9.38 -5.52
C LYS A 51 -10.40 -10.34 -6.52
N GLU A 52 -11.61 -10.03 -6.97
CA GLU A 52 -12.27 -10.79 -8.02
C GLU A 52 -13.09 -9.85 -8.90
N MET A 53 -13.00 -10.02 -10.21
CA MET A 53 -13.90 -9.34 -11.14
C MET A 53 -15.08 -10.26 -11.42
N GLN A 54 -16.25 -9.95 -10.86
CA GLN A 54 -17.45 -10.74 -11.12
C GLN A 54 -18.01 -10.42 -12.51
N GLU A 55 -18.69 -11.39 -13.11
CA GLU A 55 -19.27 -11.23 -14.44
C GLU A 55 -20.27 -10.05 -14.46
N GLY A 56 -20.09 -9.14 -15.42
CA GLY A 56 -20.93 -7.94 -15.55
C GLY A 56 -20.52 -6.76 -14.64
N GLU A 57 -19.60 -6.94 -13.70
CA GLU A 57 -19.12 -5.84 -12.85
C GLU A 57 -18.05 -4.98 -13.53
N ARG A 58 -18.04 -3.69 -13.17
CA ARG A 58 -17.03 -2.72 -13.66
C ARG A 58 -15.82 -2.59 -12.73
N PHE A 59 -15.98 -3.01 -11.48
CA PHE A 59 -14.97 -2.89 -10.43
C PHE A 59 -14.86 -4.23 -9.71
N PRO A 60 -13.67 -4.62 -9.27
CA PRO A 60 -13.52 -5.88 -8.55
C PRO A 60 -14.15 -5.79 -7.16
N SER A 61 -14.72 -6.90 -6.72
CA SER A 61 -14.96 -7.16 -5.30
C SER A 61 -13.61 -7.30 -4.59
N ILE A 62 -13.52 -6.81 -3.34
CA ILE A 62 -12.28 -6.77 -2.57
C ILE A 62 -12.54 -7.28 -1.16
N LYS A 63 -11.72 -8.24 -0.71
CA LYS A 63 -11.65 -8.72 0.67
C LYS A 63 -10.26 -8.46 1.22
N TYR A 64 -10.21 -8.10 2.50
CA TYR A 64 -8.95 -7.92 3.22
C TYR A 64 -8.86 -9.00 4.28
N HIS A 65 -7.70 -9.63 4.40
CA HIS A 65 -7.40 -10.55 5.48
C HIS A 65 -6.27 -9.98 6.32
N VAL A 66 -6.46 -9.90 7.62
CA VAL A 66 -5.42 -9.53 8.58
C VAL A 66 -4.80 -10.82 9.09
N VAL A 67 -3.49 -10.96 8.93
CA VAL A 67 -2.75 -12.14 9.39
C VAL A 67 -2.61 -12.10 10.91
N THR A 68 -2.99 -13.18 11.57
CA THR A 68 -2.90 -13.40 13.02
C THR A 68 -1.68 -14.27 13.36
N ASP A 69 -1.58 -14.79 14.58
CA ASP A 69 -0.51 -15.71 14.99
C ASP A 69 -0.70 -17.14 14.45
N LYS A 70 -1.91 -17.52 14.06
CA LYS A 70 -2.27 -18.89 13.65
C LYS A 70 -2.82 -19.00 12.24
N ASP A 71 -3.51 -17.97 11.77
CA ASP A 71 -4.20 -17.93 10.47
C ASP A 71 -4.44 -16.46 10.07
N SER A 72 -5.53 -16.15 9.39
CA SER A 72 -6.03 -14.81 9.13
C SER A 72 -7.53 -14.69 9.41
N HIS A 73 -8.03 -13.45 9.51
CA HIS A 73 -9.46 -13.18 9.53
C HIS A 73 -9.83 -12.11 8.51
N VAL A 74 -11.04 -12.22 7.96
CA VAL A 74 -11.60 -11.21 7.06
C VAL A 74 -11.83 -9.92 7.86
N ALA A 75 -11.19 -8.85 7.43
CA ALA A 75 -11.26 -7.53 8.02
C ALA A 75 -11.95 -6.55 7.07
N ASP A 76 -12.61 -5.55 7.65
CA ASP A 76 -13.09 -4.42 6.87
C ASP A 76 -11.96 -3.42 6.58
N LYS A 77 -12.22 -2.50 5.65
CA LYS A 77 -11.22 -1.50 5.27
C LYS A 77 -10.86 -0.53 6.39
N ASN A 78 -11.74 -0.31 7.38
CA ASN A 78 -11.46 0.56 8.51
C ASN A 78 -10.46 -0.07 9.47
N GLU A 79 -10.65 -1.34 9.81
CA GLU A 79 -9.70 -2.11 10.62
C GLU A 79 -8.31 -2.12 9.99
N VAL A 80 -8.22 -2.40 8.68
CA VAL A 80 -6.95 -2.36 7.94
C VAL A 80 -6.27 -0.99 8.04
N LYS A 81 -7.04 0.11 7.91
CA LYS A 81 -6.49 1.47 8.03
C LYS A 81 -6.01 1.78 9.45
N GLU A 82 -6.70 1.28 10.48
CA GLU A 82 -6.29 1.48 11.88
C GLU A 82 -5.00 0.73 12.18
N LEU A 83 -4.90 -0.54 11.74
CA LEU A 83 -3.70 -1.35 11.88
C LEU A 83 -2.50 -0.72 11.16
N LEU A 84 -2.67 -0.35 9.88
CA LEU A 84 -1.65 0.33 9.11
C LEU A 84 -1.29 1.70 9.71
N GLY A 85 -2.25 2.44 10.26
CA GLY A 85 -1.99 3.71 10.94
C GLY A 85 -1.05 3.54 12.14
N LYS A 86 -1.30 2.51 12.97
CA LYS A 86 -0.41 2.17 14.09
C LYS A 86 1.00 1.79 13.61
N ARG A 87 1.09 0.88 12.62
CA ARG A 87 2.38 0.44 12.06
C ARG A 87 3.16 1.57 11.41
N LEU A 88 2.47 2.53 10.79
CA LEU A 88 3.09 3.70 10.17
C LEU A 88 3.86 4.53 11.20
N VAL A 89 3.24 4.80 12.35
CA VAL A 89 3.89 5.58 13.42
C VAL A 89 5.09 4.83 13.98
N GLU A 90 4.97 3.52 14.20
CA GLU A 90 6.08 2.67 14.64
C GLU A 90 7.26 2.73 13.67
N GLU A 91 7.00 2.61 12.38
CA GLU A 91 8.04 2.60 11.36
C GLU A 91 8.70 3.99 11.16
N ILE A 92 7.92 5.07 11.24
CA ILE A 92 8.45 6.45 11.20
C ILE A 92 9.35 6.71 12.41
N ARG A 93 8.96 6.26 13.62
CA ARG A 93 9.83 6.38 14.81
C ARG A 93 11.15 5.66 14.63
N LYS A 94 11.13 4.50 13.97
CA LYS A 94 12.33 3.68 13.73
C LYS A 94 13.25 4.25 12.67
N LYS A 95 12.71 4.81 11.58
CA LYS A 95 13.48 5.18 10.38
C LYS A 95 13.57 6.69 10.13
N SER A 96 12.80 7.50 10.84
CA SER A 96 12.68 8.95 10.66
C SER A 96 12.42 9.35 9.20
N LYS A 97 11.60 8.56 8.51
CA LYS A 97 11.22 8.75 7.09
C LYS A 97 9.81 8.21 6.85
N PHE A 98 9.11 8.75 5.85
CA PHE A 98 7.89 8.12 5.37
C PHE A 98 8.24 6.79 4.70
N PRO A 99 7.54 5.68 5.05
CA PRO A 99 7.73 4.41 4.38
C PRO A 99 7.36 4.47 2.90
N TYR A 100 7.66 3.38 2.19
CA TYR A 100 7.34 3.26 0.77
C TYR A 100 5.87 3.57 0.50
N ALA A 101 5.63 4.35 -0.55
CA ALA A 101 4.31 4.78 -1.00
C ALA A 101 3.44 5.55 0.03
N CYS A 102 4.02 5.95 1.17
CA CYS A 102 3.36 6.83 2.14
C CYS A 102 3.65 8.30 1.84
N LYS A 103 2.60 9.12 1.91
CA LYS A 103 2.69 10.57 1.72
C LYS A 103 1.79 11.34 2.66
N PHE A 104 2.32 12.41 3.25
CA PHE A 104 1.51 13.39 3.97
C PHE A 104 0.46 14.03 3.06
N ALA A 105 -0.80 14.00 3.49
CA ALA A 105 -1.90 14.59 2.74
C ALA A 105 -2.34 15.93 3.32
N LYS A 106 -2.68 15.98 4.62
CA LYS A 106 -3.17 17.19 5.30
C LYS A 106 -3.23 17.03 6.81
N PHE A 107 -3.29 18.16 7.50
CA PHE A 107 -3.76 18.24 8.88
C PHE A 107 -5.28 18.46 8.93
N PHE A 108 -5.92 17.93 9.95
CA PHE A 108 -7.31 18.17 10.28
C PHE A 108 -7.42 19.21 11.40
N LYS A 109 -8.55 19.92 11.46
CA LYS A 109 -8.83 20.93 12.50
C LYS A 109 -8.78 20.37 13.94
N ASN A 110 -8.98 19.07 14.11
CA ASN A 110 -8.93 18.40 15.41
C ASN A 110 -7.51 17.96 15.82
N GLY A 111 -6.47 18.43 15.12
CA GLY A 111 -5.07 18.09 15.39
C GLY A 111 -4.65 16.70 14.91
N ALA A 112 -5.50 15.98 14.17
CA ALA A 112 -5.10 14.73 13.51
C ALA A 112 -4.38 15.02 12.18
N ALA A 113 -3.60 14.06 11.68
CA ALA A 113 -3.03 14.11 10.34
C ALA A 113 -3.61 13.00 9.44
N GLN A 114 -3.65 13.23 8.14
CA GLN A 114 -3.91 12.20 7.15
C GLN A 114 -2.62 11.89 6.39
N ILE A 115 -2.23 10.63 6.37
CA ILE A 115 -1.16 10.10 5.54
C ILE A 115 -1.80 9.12 4.54
N ASN A 116 -1.54 9.27 3.25
CA ASN A 116 -2.01 8.33 2.25
C ASN A 116 -0.94 7.27 2.02
N TYR A 117 -1.29 6.00 2.17
CA TYR A 117 -0.52 4.87 1.65
C TYR A 117 -1.15 4.40 0.34
N ASN A 118 -0.41 4.57 -0.76
CA ASN A 118 -0.87 4.30 -2.12
C ASN A 118 0.15 3.44 -2.89
N PRO A 119 0.31 2.15 -2.54
CA PRO A 119 1.30 1.28 -3.18
C PRO A 119 1.02 1.08 -4.68
N THR A 120 -0.25 1.20 -5.10
CA THR A 120 -0.64 1.22 -6.51
C THR A 120 -1.61 2.37 -6.78
N GLN A 121 -1.93 2.59 -8.06
CA GLN A 121 -2.97 3.58 -8.42
C GLN A 121 -4.40 3.16 -8.02
N HIS A 122 -4.62 1.87 -7.72
CA HIS A 122 -5.92 1.30 -7.37
C HIS A 122 -6.05 1.01 -5.87
N ASP A 123 -4.94 0.73 -5.20
CA ASP A 123 -4.87 0.41 -3.78
C ASP A 123 -4.52 1.66 -2.99
N LYS A 124 -5.54 2.24 -2.33
CA LYS A 124 -5.43 3.51 -1.60
C LYS A 124 -5.97 3.39 -0.18
N PHE A 125 -5.13 3.78 0.77
CA PHE A 125 -5.41 3.74 2.19
C PHE A 125 -5.13 5.12 2.80
N PRO A 126 -6.15 5.98 2.96
CA PRO A 126 -6.03 7.21 3.72
C PRO A 126 -5.99 6.87 5.22
N LEU A 127 -4.81 6.94 5.81
CA LEU A 127 -4.54 6.64 7.22
C LEU A 127 -4.70 7.91 8.05
N LYS A 128 -5.59 7.88 9.04
CA LYS A 128 -5.78 9.00 9.98
C LYS A 128 -4.98 8.74 11.24
N ILE A 129 -4.05 9.62 11.56
CA ILE A 129 -3.19 9.53 12.74
C ILE A 129 -3.70 10.54 13.77
N VAL A 130 -4.18 10.04 14.91
CA VAL A 130 -4.63 10.86 16.04
C VAL A 130 -3.50 10.89 17.07
N PRO A 131 -2.89 12.05 17.38
CA PRO A 131 -1.67 12.11 18.18
C PRO A 131 -1.79 11.42 19.55
N LYS A 132 -2.94 11.59 20.22
CA LYS A 132 -3.23 10.98 21.53
C LYS A 132 -3.26 9.46 21.54
N GLN A 133 -3.59 8.82 20.41
CA GLN A 133 -3.64 7.35 20.31
C GLN A 133 -2.26 6.73 20.15
N HIS A 134 -1.23 7.55 19.91
CA HIS A 134 0.10 7.10 19.58
C HIS A 134 1.19 7.78 20.41
N ASP A 135 0.86 8.47 21.49
CA ASP A 135 1.84 9.20 22.32
C ASP A 135 2.69 10.20 21.51
N ILE A 136 2.05 10.93 20.59
CA ILE A 136 2.69 11.99 19.82
C ILE A 136 2.31 13.34 20.44
N SER A 137 3.30 14.06 20.97
CA SER A 137 3.09 15.37 21.62
C SER A 137 2.82 16.49 20.63
N ASN A 138 3.56 16.52 19.51
CA ASN A 138 3.37 17.48 18.43
C ASN A 138 3.40 16.76 17.08
N ILE A 139 2.24 16.65 16.44
CA ILE A 139 2.09 15.92 15.16
C ILE A 139 2.70 16.65 13.97
N GLU A 140 2.77 17.98 14.01
CA GLU A 140 3.36 18.75 12.93
C GLU A 140 4.87 18.55 12.92
N GLU A 141 5.52 18.67 14.08
CA GLU A 141 6.96 18.40 14.22
C GLU A 141 7.27 16.92 13.94
N PHE A 142 6.40 15.99 14.34
CA PHE A 142 6.59 14.56 14.08
C PHE A 142 6.68 14.21 12.59
N PHE A 143 5.92 14.89 11.73
CA PHE A 143 5.93 14.67 10.28
C PHE A 143 6.77 15.68 9.50
N LYS A 144 7.41 16.62 10.18
CA LYS A 144 8.18 17.70 9.57
C LYS A 144 9.41 17.15 8.85
N ASP A 145 9.63 17.65 7.64
CA ASP A 145 10.79 17.34 6.79
C ASP A 145 11.03 15.85 6.50
N LEU A 146 10.05 14.97 6.78
CA LEU A 146 10.14 13.56 6.48
C LEU A 146 10.15 13.34 4.97
N LYS A 147 11.19 12.68 4.49
CA LYS A 147 11.29 12.24 3.09
C LYS A 147 10.60 10.88 2.92
N THR A 148 9.97 10.67 1.77
CA THR A 148 9.39 9.37 1.38
C THR A 148 10.45 8.43 0.83
N GLU A 149 10.44 7.19 1.30
CA GLU A 149 11.19 6.10 0.70
C GLU A 149 10.59 5.77 -0.68
N GLY A 150 11.36 5.99 -1.74
CA GLY A 150 10.88 5.79 -3.11
C GLY A 150 10.93 4.33 -3.54
N LYS A 151 11.70 3.48 -2.87
CA LYS A 151 11.90 2.08 -3.25
C LYS A 151 10.99 1.17 -2.43
N ASN A 152 10.32 0.24 -3.10
CA ASN A 152 9.61 -0.83 -2.42
C ASN A 152 10.62 -1.69 -1.62
N PRO A 153 10.51 -1.80 -0.29
CA PRO A 153 11.55 -2.37 0.56
C PRO A 153 11.62 -3.89 0.53
N ILE A 154 10.66 -4.54 -0.15
CA ILE A 154 10.60 -5.99 -0.24
C ILE A 154 11.23 -6.50 -1.53
N THR A 155 11.71 -7.74 -1.47
CA THR A 155 11.93 -8.55 -2.66
C THR A 155 10.71 -9.47 -2.78
N PRO A 156 10.03 -9.54 -3.94
CA PRO A 156 8.92 -10.48 -4.13
C PRO A 156 9.36 -11.92 -3.81
N GLN A 157 8.43 -12.74 -3.30
CA GLN A 157 8.73 -14.14 -3.02
C GLN A 157 8.97 -14.90 -4.33
N ALA A 158 9.55 -16.11 -4.22
CA ALA A 158 9.80 -16.92 -5.40
C ALA A 158 8.48 -17.20 -6.14
N GLY A 159 8.44 -16.84 -7.43
CA GLY A 159 7.24 -16.99 -8.27
C GLY A 159 6.31 -15.77 -8.29
N ASP A 160 6.33 -14.90 -7.28
CA ASP A 160 5.55 -13.66 -7.28
C ASP A 160 5.86 -12.86 -8.55
N LYS A 161 4.83 -12.24 -9.16
CA LYS A 161 5.14 -11.34 -10.27
C LYS A 161 5.94 -10.16 -9.73
N LYS A 162 7.00 -9.85 -10.47
CA LYS A 162 7.81 -8.65 -10.37
C LYS A 162 6.92 -7.39 -10.46
N GLY A 163 6.41 -6.95 -9.30
CA GLY A 163 5.49 -5.81 -9.14
C GLY A 163 6.19 -4.44 -9.14
N VAL A 164 5.65 -3.48 -8.39
CA VAL A 164 6.25 -2.14 -8.23
C VAL A 164 7.62 -2.21 -7.56
N VAL A 165 8.62 -1.53 -8.15
CA VAL A 165 9.99 -1.42 -7.60
C VAL A 165 10.25 -0.03 -7.05
N ASN A 166 9.86 1.00 -7.80
CA ASN A 166 10.12 2.39 -7.44
C ASN A 166 8.88 3.25 -7.66
N GLN A 167 8.76 4.27 -6.82
CA GLN A 167 7.73 5.29 -6.89
C GLN A 167 8.35 6.65 -6.56
N TRP A 168 8.02 7.67 -7.35
CA TRP A 168 8.45 9.03 -7.09
C TRP A 168 7.42 10.04 -7.57
N GLU A 169 7.57 11.27 -7.09
CA GLU A 169 6.68 12.38 -7.40
C GLU A 169 7.30 13.31 -8.43
N ILE A 170 6.47 13.77 -9.37
CA ILE A 170 6.84 14.77 -10.38
C ILE A 170 5.78 15.89 -10.36
N PRO A 171 6.17 17.15 -10.13
CA PRO A 171 5.25 18.28 -10.21
C PRO A 171 4.77 18.49 -11.65
N SER A 172 3.51 18.88 -11.81
CA SER A 172 2.94 19.19 -13.11
C SER A 172 3.59 20.43 -13.69
N SER A 173 4.12 20.33 -14.91
CA SER A 173 4.78 21.47 -15.58
C SER A 173 3.85 22.65 -15.88
N SER A 174 2.54 22.40 -15.98
CA SER A 174 1.53 23.42 -16.30
C SER A 174 0.77 23.93 -15.08
N ASP A 175 0.84 23.24 -13.95
CA ASP A 175 0.09 23.58 -12.75
C ASP A 175 0.87 23.15 -11.52
N LYS A 176 1.62 24.09 -10.92
CA LYS A 176 2.52 23.81 -9.79
C LYS A 176 1.80 23.28 -8.55
N THR A 177 0.47 23.38 -8.48
CA THR A 177 -0.32 22.83 -7.38
C THR A 177 -0.57 21.32 -7.53
N LYS A 178 -0.35 20.77 -8.73
CA LYS A 178 -0.55 19.35 -9.02
C LYS A 178 0.77 18.60 -9.00
N VAL A 179 0.73 17.43 -8.38
CA VAL A 179 1.84 16.48 -8.33
C VAL A 179 1.33 15.14 -8.85
N TYR A 180 2.08 14.54 -9.76
CA TYR A 180 1.81 13.21 -10.29
C TYR A 180 2.77 12.20 -9.67
N THR A 181 2.30 10.98 -9.53
CA THR A 181 3.09 9.84 -9.05
C THR A 181 3.45 9.00 -10.26
N VAL A 182 4.74 8.70 -10.41
CA VAL A 182 5.25 7.75 -11.38
C VAL A 182 5.69 6.49 -10.63
N ILE A 183 5.35 5.35 -11.19
CA ILE A 183 5.62 4.03 -10.66
C ILE A 183 6.42 3.26 -11.71
N LYS A 184 7.56 2.70 -11.34
CA LYS A 184 8.33 1.76 -12.19
C LYS A 184 8.14 0.34 -11.67
N LYS A 185 7.70 -0.55 -12.54
CA LYS A 185 7.53 -1.98 -12.27
C LYS A 185 8.80 -2.76 -12.60
N ALA A 186 8.92 -3.97 -12.08
CA ALA A 186 10.14 -4.76 -12.21
C ALA A 186 10.31 -5.38 -13.61
N ASP A 187 9.27 -5.41 -14.43
CA ASP A 187 9.34 -5.70 -15.87
C ASP A 187 9.85 -4.50 -16.70
N GLY A 188 10.17 -3.37 -16.05
CA GLY A 188 10.62 -2.14 -16.70
C GLY A 188 9.49 -1.27 -17.23
N THR A 189 8.24 -1.71 -17.14
CA THR A 189 7.08 -0.88 -17.49
C THR A 189 6.82 0.19 -16.42
N PHE A 190 6.05 1.21 -16.79
CA PHE A 190 5.75 2.33 -15.93
C PHE A 190 4.25 2.57 -15.82
N ASP A 191 3.82 3.13 -14.70
CA ASP A 191 2.48 3.66 -14.46
C ASP A 191 2.59 5.12 -14.02
N CYS A 192 1.59 5.94 -14.34
CA CYS A 192 1.58 7.34 -13.95
C CYS A 192 0.16 7.83 -13.65
N THR A 193 0.00 8.59 -12.57
CA THR A 193 -1.30 9.15 -12.17
C THR A 193 -1.72 10.39 -12.98
N CYS A 194 -0.91 10.83 -13.96
CA CYS A 194 -1.25 11.99 -14.77
C CYS A 194 -2.42 11.71 -15.72
N PRO A 195 -3.25 12.73 -16.06
CA PRO A 195 -4.42 12.54 -16.92
C PRO A 195 -4.08 11.91 -18.28
N GLN A 196 -2.93 12.26 -18.86
CA GLN A 196 -2.49 11.71 -20.14
C GLN A 196 -2.33 10.18 -20.07
N PHE A 197 -1.65 9.69 -19.04
CA PHE A 197 -1.45 8.25 -18.86
C PHE A 197 -2.77 7.57 -18.48
N LYS A 198 -3.50 8.12 -17.50
CA LYS A 198 -4.73 7.55 -16.97
C LYS A 198 -5.85 7.42 -18.01
N PHE A 199 -6.08 8.46 -18.82
CA PHE A 199 -7.22 8.51 -19.74
C PHE A 199 -6.86 8.15 -21.18
N ARG A 200 -5.62 8.40 -21.61
CA ARG A 200 -5.20 8.10 -22.99
C ARG A 200 -4.42 6.80 -23.11
N LYS A 201 -3.97 6.19 -21.99
CA LYS A 201 -3.15 4.97 -21.95
C LYS A 201 -1.92 5.04 -22.88
N LYS A 202 -1.34 6.24 -23.02
CA LYS A 202 -0.13 6.50 -23.81
C LYS A 202 1.04 6.82 -22.88
N THR A 203 2.26 6.59 -23.36
CA THR A 203 3.49 7.08 -22.71
C THR A 203 3.34 8.57 -22.42
N CYS A 204 3.55 8.96 -21.16
CA CYS A 204 3.47 10.35 -20.75
C CYS A 204 4.88 10.94 -20.61
N LYS A 205 4.99 12.27 -20.69
CA LYS A 205 6.25 13.01 -20.56
C LYS A 205 7.01 12.81 -19.23
N HIS A 206 6.40 12.12 -18.26
CA HIS A 206 7.01 11.83 -16.97
C HIS A 206 7.72 10.46 -16.96
N ILE A 207 7.59 9.70 -18.05
CA ILE A 207 8.17 8.37 -18.27
C ILE A 207 9.13 8.49 -19.46
N THR A 208 10.24 9.21 -19.26
CA THR A 208 11.32 9.39 -20.24
C THR A 208 12.61 8.86 -19.68
#